data_AF-A0AAW8M2T0-F1
#
_entry.id   AF-A0AAW8M2T0-F1
#
_cell.length_a   1.000
_cell.length_b   1.000
_cell.length_c   1.000
_cell.angle_alpha   90.00
_cell.angle_beta   90.00
_cell.angle_gamma   90.00
#
_symmetry.space_group_name_H-M   'P 1'
#
loop_
_entity.id
_entity.type
_entity.pdbx_description
1 polymer ?
#
loop_
_entity_poly.entity_id
_entity_poly.type
_entity_poly.pdbx_seq_one_letter_code
_entity_poly.pdbx_strand_id
1 'polypeptide(L)'
;MEKVEAIRKLISVGRAKDILDFAEGESSYISERSLGAPQEQELRRLWVLAVHHLRFVSEFGVSSSREYKGGKYLTAFPEAFDQWLQAGAPGISNEDFNAFLKDHPL
;
A
#
# COMPACT_ATOMS: atom_id res chain seq x y z
N MET A 1 16.48 0.14 -7.16
CA MET A 1 15.38 -0.82 -7.05
C MET A 1 14.12 -0.10 -7.47
N GLU A 2 13.29 -0.71 -8.32
CA GLU A 2 12.04 -0.09 -8.75
C GLU A 2 11.05 -0.03 -7.58
N LYS A 3 10.28 1.07 -7.46
CA LYS A 3 9.35 1.31 -6.34
C LYS A 3 8.44 0.12 -6.06
N VAL A 4 7.86 -0.45 -7.13
CA VAL A 4 6.94 -1.59 -7.05
C VAL A 4 7.63 -2.83 -6.46
N GLU A 5 8.87 -3.09 -6.83
CA GLU A 5 9.64 -4.23 -6.32
C GLU A 5 9.93 -4.07 -4.82
N ALA A 6 10.31 -2.86 -4.40
CA ALA A 6 10.54 -2.53 -3.00
C ALA A 6 9.24 -2.63 -2.17
N ILE A 7 8.10 -2.16 -2.69
CA ILE A 7 6.79 -2.32 -2.04
C ILE A 7 6.48 -3.81 -1.81
N ARG A 8 6.66 -4.66 -2.84
CA ARG A 8 6.43 -6.11 -2.69
C ARG A 8 7.33 -6.73 -1.63
N LYS A 9 8.61 -6.36 -1.62
CA LYS A 9 9.58 -6.86 -0.62
C LYS A 9 9.19 -6.44 0.80
N LEU A 10 8.88 -5.16 1.03
CA LEU A 10 8.41 -4.67 2.34
C LEU A 10 7.21 -5.45 2.85
N ILE A 11 6.20 -5.64 2.00
CA ILE A 11 5.02 -6.42 2.38
C ILE A 11 5.37 -7.86 2.73
N SER A 12 6.25 -8.51 1.95
CA SER A 12 6.66 -9.89 2.20
C SER A 12 7.39 -10.10 3.53
N VAL A 13 8.04 -9.04 4.06
CA VAL A 13 8.71 -9.06 5.37
C VAL A 13 7.85 -8.48 6.49
N GLY A 14 6.54 -8.34 6.28
CA GLY A 14 5.59 -7.88 7.29
C GLY A 14 5.50 -6.36 7.46
N ARG A 15 6.16 -5.58 6.59
CA ARG A 15 6.17 -4.11 6.62
C ARG A 15 5.06 -3.49 5.76
N ALA A 16 3.88 -4.09 5.78
CA ALA A 16 2.73 -3.60 5.01
C ALA A 16 2.18 -2.26 5.56
N LYS A 17 2.31 -2.02 6.87
CA LYS A 17 1.92 -0.74 7.50
C LYS A 17 2.67 0.45 6.89
N ASP A 18 3.96 0.31 6.61
CA ASP A 18 4.75 1.39 6.01
C ASP A 18 4.14 1.85 4.67
N ILE A 19 3.68 0.91 3.84
CA ILE A 19 3.04 1.20 2.56
C ILE A 19 1.65 1.79 2.74
N LEU A 20 0.91 1.30 3.73
CA LEU A 20 -0.40 1.85 4.10
C LEU A 20 -0.26 3.33 4.50
N ASP A 21 0.76 3.66 5.28
CA ASP A 21 0.97 5.02 5.81
C ASP A 21 1.30 5.99 4.68
N PHE A 22 2.05 5.54 3.68
CA PHE A 22 2.23 6.28 2.45
C PHE A 22 0.92 6.49 1.69
N ALA A 23 0.12 5.44 1.53
CA ALA A 23 -1.12 5.53 0.78
C ALA A 23 -2.14 6.45 1.48
N GLU A 24 -2.21 6.43 2.81
CA GLU A 24 -3.19 7.16 3.61
C GLU A 24 -2.79 8.60 3.97
N GLY A 25 -1.56 9.02 3.66
CA GLY A 25 -1.11 10.36 4.04
C GLY A 25 -0.47 10.44 5.44
N GLU A 26 -0.18 9.31 6.08
CA GLU A 26 0.28 9.24 7.47
C GLU A 26 1.81 9.09 7.61
N SER A 27 2.52 8.77 6.53
CA SER A 27 3.98 8.64 6.55
C SER A 27 4.67 9.99 6.71
N SER A 28 5.69 10.05 7.59
CA SER A 28 6.50 11.25 7.83
C SER A 28 7.36 11.67 6.64
N TYR A 29 7.45 10.84 5.60
CA TYR A 29 8.21 11.10 4.37
C TYR A 29 7.35 11.72 3.27
N ILE A 30 6.04 11.87 3.49
CA ILE A 30 5.13 12.43 2.50
C ILE A 30 5.41 13.91 2.28
N SER A 31 5.56 14.27 1.01
CA SER A 31 5.55 15.66 0.55
C SER A 31 4.32 15.91 -0.34
N GLU A 32 4.19 17.13 -0.85
CA GLU A 32 3.16 17.53 -1.84
C GLU A 32 3.18 16.68 -3.14
N ARG A 33 4.18 15.80 -3.31
CA ARG A 33 4.31 14.92 -4.47
C ARG A 33 3.57 13.59 -4.30
N SER A 34 3.37 13.14 -3.06
CA SER A 34 2.54 11.98 -2.75
C SER A 34 1.10 12.44 -2.56
N LEU A 35 0.38 12.54 -3.68
CA LEU A 35 -0.98 13.09 -3.72
C LEU A 35 -2.04 12.20 -3.04
N GLY A 36 -1.68 10.99 -2.62
CA GLY A 36 -2.63 10.04 -2.03
C GLY A 36 -3.64 9.55 -3.07
N ALA A 37 -4.93 9.66 -2.78
CA ALA A 37 -5.99 9.16 -3.65
C ALA A 37 -5.95 9.80 -5.06
N PRO A 38 -5.83 9.01 -6.14
CA PRO A 38 -5.85 9.52 -7.51
C PRO A 38 -7.15 10.26 -7.85
N GLN A 39 -7.07 11.26 -8.73
CA GLN A 39 -8.27 11.99 -9.20
C GLN A 39 -9.03 11.24 -10.29
N GLU A 40 -8.33 10.47 -11.12
CA GLU A 40 -8.95 9.66 -12.16
C GLU A 40 -9.79 8.53 -11.53
N GLN A 41 -11.05 8.41 -11.95
CA GLN A 41 -12.03 7.54 -11.30
C GLN A 41 -11.58 6.07 -11.22
N GLU A 42 -11.01 5.54 -12.31
CA GLU A 42 -10.59 4.14 -12.35
C GLU A 42 -9.39 3.88 -11.43
N LEU A 43 -8.37 4.75 -11.49
CA LEU A 43 -7.23 4.68 -10.59
C LEU A 43 -7.63 4.88 -9.12
N ARG A 44 -8.62 5.73 -8.87
CA ARG A 44 -9.15 5.95 -7.52
C ARG A 44 -9.82 4.69 -6.97
N ARG A 45 -10.59 3.97 -7.80
CA ARG A 45 -11.22 2.71 -7.41
C ARG A 45 -10.17 1.66 -7.06
N LEU A 46 -9.14 1.52 -7.89
CA LEU A 46 -8.01 0.63 -7.62
C LEU A 46 -7.29 1.00 -6.32
N TRP A 47 -7.00 2.29 -6.11
CA TRP A 47 -6.37 2.79 -4.90
C TRP A 47 -7.19 2.45 -3.64
N VAL A 48 -8.52 2.62 -3.67
CA VAL A 48 -9.38 2.27 -2.51
C VAL A 48 -9.26 0.79 -2.16
N LEU A 49 -9.31 -0.11 -3.16
CA LEU A 49 -9.19 -1.55 -2.93
C LEU A 49 -7.78 -1.93 -2.45
N ALA A 50 -6.74 -1.28 -2.98
CA ALA A 50 -5.37 -1.46 -2.53
C ALA A 50 -5.19 -1.03 -1.06
N VAL A 51 -5.74 0.12 -0.65
CA VAL A 51 -5.73 0.57 0.76
C VAL A 51 -6.44 -0.45 1.66
N HIS A 52 -7.59 -0.97 1.24
CA HIS A 52 -8.27 -2.03 2.01
C HIS A 52 -7.46 -3.31 2.11
N HIS A 53 -6.77 -3.71 1.03
CA HIS A 53 -5.83 -4.84 1.08
C HIS A 53 -4.68 -4.58 2.05
N LEU A 54 -4.05 -3.39 1.99
CA LEU A 54 -2.94 -3.01 2.86
C LEU A 54 -3.36 -2.98 4.33
N ARG A 55 -4.54 -2.44 4.67
CA ARG A 55 -5.12 -2.52 6.01
C ARG A 55 -5.27 -3.97 6.48
N PHE A 56 -5.84 -4.83 5.64
CA PHE A 56 -6.00 -6.24 5.96
C PHE A 56 -4.65 -6.92 6.21
N VAL A 57 -3.68 -6.76 5.29
CA VAL A 57 -2.37 -7.41 5.39
C VAL A 57 -1.55 -6.85 6.56
N SER A 58 -1.65 -5.55 6.83
CA SER A 58 -1.01 -4.94 8.00
C SER A 58 -1.54 -5.49 9.32
N GLU A 59 -2.78 -5.96 9.34
CA GLU A 59 -3.45 -6.43 10.55
C GLU A 59 -3.35 -7.96 10.73
N PHE A 60 -3.47 -8.71 9.64
CA PHE A 60 -3.58 -10.17 9.66
C PHE A 60 -2.42 -10.91 8.97
N GLY A 61 -1.52 -10.18 8.30
CA GLY A 61 -0.41 -10.74 7.53
C GLY A 61 -0.80 -11.18 6.11
N VAL A 62 0.21 -11.57 5.34
CA VAL A 62 0.08 -11.90 3.90
C VAL A 62 -0.54 -13.28 3.61
N SER A 63 -0.52 -14.19 4.59
CA SER A 63 -0.96 -15.58 4.41
C SER A 63 -2.47 -15.76 4.53
N SER A 64 -3.17 -14.79 5.12
CA SER A 64 -4.62 -14.82 5.29
C SER A 64 -5.31 -14.13 4.11
N SER A 65 -6.45 -14.68 3.68
CA SER A 65 -7.30 -14.08 2.63
C SER A 65 -8.65 -13.62 3.17
N ARG A 66 -9.05 -14.13 4.33
CA ARG A 66 -10.30 -13.79 5.03
C ARG A 66 -10.17 -14.04 6.53
N GLU A 67 -10.63 -13.11 7.34
CA GLU A 67 -10.62 -13.18 8.80
C GLU A 67 -11.95 -12.70 9.38
N TYR A 68 -12.32 -13.19 10.57
CA TYR A 68 -13.51 -12.72 11.30
C TYR A 68 -13.09 -11.88 12.50
N LYS A 69 -13.51 -10.60 12.54
CA LYS A 69 -13.19 -9.68 13.63
C LYS A 69 -14.32 -8.69 13.87
N GLY A 70 -14.66 -8.47 15.14
CA GLY A 70 -15.65 -7.44 15.53
C GLY A 70 -17.03 -7.66 14.90
N GLY A 71 -17.48 -8.91 14.77
CA GLY A 71 -18.80 -9.23 14.22
C GLY A 71 -18.88 -9.32 12.69
N LYS A 72 -17.80 -9.03 11.95
CA LYS A 72 -17.78 -8.99 10.49
C LYS A 72 -16.64 -9.82 9.90
N TYR A 73 -16.85 -10.28 8.66
CA TYR A 73 -15.77 -10.85 7.85
C TYR A 73 -15.02 -9.73 7.15
N LEU A 74 -13.69 -9.77 7.25
CA LEU A 74 -12.76 -8.94 6.52
C LEU A 74 -12.05 -9.80 5.48
N THR A 75 -11.70 -9.22 4.34
CA THR A 75 -11.11 -9.94 3.21
C THR A 75 -9.99 -9.13 2.59
N ALA A 76 -8.95 -9.82 2.14
CA ALA A 76 -7.88 -9.21 1.34
C ALA A 76 -8.35 -8.98 -0.10
N PHE A 77 -7.76 -7.99 -0.78
CA PHE A 77 -7.98 -7.72 -2.22
C PHE A 77 -6.68 -7.83 -3.04
N PRO A 78 -6.04 -9.02 -3.09
CA PRO A 78 -4.73 -9.17 -3.73
C PRO A 78 -4.73 -8.83 -5.22
N GLU A 79 -5.78 -9.19 -5.96
CA GLU A 79 -5.87 -8.90 -7.41
C GLU A 79 -5.92 -7.39 -7.70
N ALA A 80 -6.73 -6.65 -6.95
CA ALA A 80 -6.82 -5.20 -7.08
C ALA A 80 -5.52 -4.52 -6.62
N PHE A 81 -4.87 -5.06 -5.60
CA PHE A 81 -3.56 -4.60 -5.16
C PHE A 81 -2.48 -4.80 -6.24
N ASP A 82 -2.46 -5.96 -6.90
CA ASP A 82 -1.55 -6.23 -8.01
C ASP A 82 -1.79 -5.28 -9.19
N GLN A 83 -3.04 -4.98 -9.52
CA GLN A 83 -3.39 -3.98 -10.54
C GLN A 83 -2.91 -2.57 -10.15
N TRP A 84 -3.08 -2.18 -8.89
CA TRP A 84 -2.56 -0.91 -8.38
C TRP A 84 -1.02 -0.85 -8.45
N LEU A 85 -0.32 -1.96 -8.17
CA LEU A 85 1.12 -2.05 -8.34
C LEU A 85 1.55 -1.98 -9.82
N GLN A 86 0.82 -2.64 -10.73
CA GLN A 86 1.06 -2.57 -12.17
C GLN A 86 0.87 -1.14 -12.72
N ALA A 87 -0.07 -0.37 -12.14
CA ALA A 87 -0.24 1.05 -12.42
C ALA A 87 0.86 1.94 -11.78
N GLY A 88 1.88 1.35 -11.15
CA GLY A 88 3.00 2.06 -10.55
C GLY A 88 2.73 2.59 -9.15
N ALA A 89 1.78 1.99 -8.41
CA ALA A 89 1.36 2.43 -7.07
C ALA A 89 0.99 3.94 -7.06
N PRO A 90 0.00 4.37 -7.86
CA PRO A 90 -0.40 5.77 -7.93
C PRO A 90 -0.84 6.27 -6.55
N GLY A 91 -0.42 7.50 -6.23
CA GLY A 91 -0.60 8.11 -4.91
C GLY A 91 0.66 8.17 -4.06
N ILE A 92 1.65 7.31 -4.34
CA ILE A 92 2.95 7.30 -3.66
C ILE A 92 4.02 7.81 -4.64
N SER A 93 4.69 8.91 -4.29
CA SER A 93 5.76 9.45 -5.14
C SER A 93 7.02 8.58 -5.05
N ASN A 94 7.79 8.50 -6.14
CA ASN A 94 9.06 7.75 -6.12
C ASN A 94 10.09 8.43 -5.20
N GLU A 95 10.06 9.76 -5.11
CA GLU A 95 11.06 10.53 -4.38
C GLU A 95 10.88 10.40 -2.87
N ASP A 96 9.64 10.54 -2.39
CA ASP A 96 9.30 10.36 -0.97
C ASP A 96 9.58 8.92 -0.54
N PHE A 97 9.21 7.95 -1.38
CA PHE A 97 9.45 6.54 -1.09
C PHE A 97 10.94 6.19 -1.08
N ASN A 98 11.73 6.77 -1.98
CA ASN A 98 13.17 6.59 -1.99
C ASN A 98 13.84 7.25 -0.77
N ALA A 99 13.33 8.39 -0.29
CA ALA A 99 13.80 9.01 0.94
C ALA A 99 13.58 8.08 2.14
N PHE A 100 12.38 7.50 2.24
CA PHE A 100 12.07 6.50 3.25
C PHE A 100 13.01 5.28 3.20
N LEU A 101 13.25 4.72 2.01
CA LEU A 101 14.11 3.53 1.87
C LEU A 101 15.59 3.79 2.23
N LYS A 102 16.07 5.04 2.16
CA LYS A 102 17.42 5.39 2.59
C LYS A 102 17.59 5.25 4.10
N ASP A 103 16.56 5.64 4.86
CA ASP A 103 16.58 5.61 6.32
C ASP A 103 16.09 4.26 6.87
N HIS A 104 15.22 3.57 6.12
CA HIS A 104 14.60 2.31 6.48
C HIS A 104 14.80 1.24 5.40
N PRO A 105 16.03 0.70 5.25
CA PRO A 105 16.34 -0.28 4.22
C PRO A 105 15.54 -1.58 4.38
N LEU A 106 15.47 -2.35 3.29
CA LEU A 106 14.79 -3.65 3.19
C LEU A 106 15.43 -4.73 4.05
#